data_AF-A0A2E1JMZ1-F1
#
_entry.id   AF-A0A2E1JMZ1-F1
#
_cell.length_a   1.000
_cell.length_b   1.000
_cell.length_c   1.000
_cell.angle_alpha   90.00
_cell.angle_beta   90.00
_cell.angle_gamma   90.00
#
_symmetry.space_group_name_H-M   'P 1'
#
loop_
_entity.id
_entity.type
_entity.pdbx_description
1 polymer ?
#
loop_
_entity_poly.entity_id
_entity_poly.type
_entity_poly.pdbx_seq_one_letter_code
_entity_poly.pdbx_strand_id
1 'polypeptide(L)'
;MNIIEFIQISSVIFGTVLAAPLLVSKKVKKRAIGLLAIITGSLLAMIVQFYSGLYYFLFASGFWLINSFIALKKIHKSKRRKI
;
A
#
# COMPACT_ATOMS: atom_id res chain seq x y z
N MET A 1 6.92 24.25 -0.85
CA MET A 1 6.61 22.83 -0.66
C MET A 1 7.91 22.06 -0.63
N ASN A 2 8.20 21.38 0.47
CA ASN A 2 9.44 20.61 0.65
C ASN A 2 9.30 19.23 0.00
N ILE A 3 10.42 18.58 -0.36
CA ILE A 3 10.44 17.23 -0.93
C ILE A 3 9.73 16.22 -0.02
N ILE A 4 9.84 16.37 1.31
CA ILE A 4 9.17 15.51 2.28
C ILE A 4 7.64 15.66 2.22
N GLU A 5 7.12 16.88 2.04
CA GLU A 5 5.68 17.13 1.90
C GLU A 5 5.15 16.54 0.60
N PHE A 6 5.92 16.60 -0.48
CA PHE A 6 5.57 15.96 -1.75
C PHE A 6 5.49 14.42 -1.60
N ILE A 7 6.43 13.81 -0.87
CA ILE A 7 6.42 12.37 -0.57
C ILE A 7 5.22 12.02 0.33
N GLN A 8 4.88 12.87 1.31
CA GLN A 8 3.68 12.70 2.15
C GLN A 8 2.41 12.66 1.32
N ILE A 9 2.18 13.67 0.48
CA ILE A 9 1.00 13.73 -0.39
C ILE A 9 0.94 12.51 -1.31
N SER A 10 2.06 12.15 -1.92
CA SER A 10 2.16 10.96 -2.78
C SER A 10 1.81 9.68 -2.01
N SER A 11 2.28 9.53 -0.77
CA SER A 11 1.98 8.38 0.08
C SER A 11 0.48 8.24 0.36
N VAL A 12 -0.22 9.36 0.58
CA VAL A 12 -1.68 9.39 0.80
C VAL A 12 -2.44 9.04 -0.48
N ILE A 13 -2.01 9.57 -1.63
CA ILE A 13 -2.64 9.28 -2.92
C ILE A 13 -2.56 7.78 -3.22
N PHE A 14 -1.37 7.19 -3.12
CA PHE A 14 -1.19 5.76 -3.40
C PHE A 14 -1.78 4.86 -2.30
N GLY A 15 -1.50 5.17 -1.04
CA GLY A 15 -1.88 4.34 0.11
C GLY A 15 -3.37 4.38 0.44
N THR A 16 -4.09 5.45 0.07
CA THR A 16 -5.50 5.62 0.42
C THR A 16 -6.37 5.92 -0.78
N VAL A 17 -6.13 7.04 -1.48
CA VAL A 17 -7.06 7.55 -2.52
C VAL A 17 -7.22 6.56 -3.67
N LEU A 18 -6.12 6.01 -4.19
CA LEU A 18 -6.14 5.01 -5.24
C LEU A 18 -6.41 3.62 -4.69
N ALA A 19 -5.76 3.26 -3.59
CA ALA A 19 -5.86 1.93 -2.99
C ALA A 19 -7.28 1.57 -2.57
N ALA A 20 -7.99 2.42 -1.83
CA ALA A 20 -9.29 2.12 -1.24
C ALA A 20 -10.36 1.69 -2.27
N PRO A 21 -10.66 2.48 -3.32
CA PRO A 21 -11.67 2.07 -4.31
C PRO A 21 -11.25 0.82 -5.11
N LEU A 22 -9.95 0.64 -5.35
CA LEU A 22 -9.42 -0.53 -6.06
C LEU A 22 -9.53 -1.81 -5.21
N LEU A 23 -9.34 -1.72 -3.90
CA LEU A 23 -9.40 -2.84 -2.97
C LEU A 23 -10.83 -3.37 -2.79
N VAL A 24 -11.82 -2.49 -2.82
CA VAL A 24 -13.26 -2.80 -2.67
C VAL A 24 -13.88 -3.35 -3.96
N SER A 25 -13.22 -3.17 -5.11
CA SER A 25 -13.71 -3.69 -6.38
C SER A 25 -13.91 -5.22 -6.37
N LYS A 26 -15.03 -5.69 -6.94
CA LYS A 26 -15.31 -7.14 -7.11
C LYS A 26 -14.30 -7.84 -8.02
N LYS A 27 -13.66 -7.11 -8.94
CA LYS A 27 -12.69 -7.66 -9.90
C LYS A 27 -11.34 -7.93 -9.22
N VAL A 28 -10.90 -9.19 -9.19
CA VAL A 28 -9.62 -9.61 -8.58
C VAL A 28 -8.41 -8.86 -9.14
N LYS A 29 -8.38 -8.59 -10.45
CA LYS A 29 -7.30 -7.78 -11.07
C LYS A 29 -7.22 -6.37 -10.47
N LYS A 30 -8.37 -5.71 -10.26
CA LYS A 30 -8.41 -4.36 -9.64
C LYS A 30 -7.97 -4.41 -8.18
N ARG A 31 -8.37 -5.44 -7.42
CA ARG A 31 -7.92 -5.64 -6.03
C ARG A 31 -6.40 -5.83 -5.95
N ALA A 32 -5.81 -6.58 -6.88
CA ALA A 32 -4.35 -6.74 -6.95
C ALA A 32 -3.63 -5.40 -7.20
N ILE A 33 -4.17 -4.55 -8.07
CA ILE A 33 -3.62 -3.19 -8.30
C ILE A 33 -3.79 -2.33 -7.05
N GLY A 34 -4.93 -2.42 -6.35
CA GLY A 34 -5.15 -1.75 -5.07
C GLY A 34 -4.11 -2.16 -4.01
N LEU A 35 -3.79 -3.46 -3.91
CA LEU A 35 -2.76 -3.95 -3.00
C LEU A 35 -1.36 -3.44 -3.37
N LEU A 36 -1.04 -3.34 -4.67
CA LEU A 36 0.21 -2.74 -5.12
C LEU A 36 0.27 -1.25 -4.75
N ALA A 37 -0.84 -0.52 -4.89
CA ALA A 37 -0.93 0.87 -4.47
C ALA A 37 -0.73 1.04 -2.95
N ILE A 38 -1.28 0.14 -2.12
CA ILE A 38 -1.01 0.12 -0.66
C ILE A 38 0.46 -0.12 -0.38
N ILE A 39 1.12 -1.06 -1.07
CA ILE A 39 2.56 -1.33 -0.89
C ILE A 39 3.36 -0.06 -1.21
N THR A 40 3.13 0.56 -2.36
CA THR A 40 3.82 1.79 -2.76
C THR A 40 3.57 2.93 -1.78
N GLY A 41 2.31 3.15 -1.38
CA GLY A 41 1.95 4.19 -0.41
C GLY A 41 2.56 3.94 0.97
N SER A 42 2.60 2.69 1.43
CA SER A 42 3.20 2.33 2.72
C SER A 42 4.71 2.54 2.73
N LEU A 43 5.42 2.22 1.64
CA LEU A 43 6.86 2.50 1.52
C LEU A 43 7.15 3.99 1.59
N LEU A 44 6.40 4.81 0.85
CA LEU A 44 6.55 6.27 0.87
C LEU A 44 6.24 6.83 2.28
N ALA A 45 5.18 6.34 2.92
CA ALA A 45 4.80 6.76 4.28
C ALA A 45 5.89 6.41 5.29
N MET A 46 6.49 5.22 5.19
CA MET A 46 7.57 4.79 6.09
C MET A 46 8.80 5.70 5.99
N ILE A 47 9.17 6.14 4.79
CA ILE A 47 10.29 7.08 4.59
C ILE A 47 10.01 8.37 5.36
N VAL A 48 8.83 8.97 5.17
CA VAL A 48 8.44 10.20 5.86
C VAL A 48 8.40 10.01 7.37
N GLN A 49 7.73 8.95 7.83
CA GLN A 49 7.55 8.69 9.26
C GLN A 49 8.90 8.48 9.96
N PHE A 50 9.86 7.83 9.29
CA PHE A 50 11.23 7.70 9.78
C PHE A 50 11.90 9.08 9.95
N TYR A 51 11.83 9.94 8.94
CA TYR A 51 12.37 11.30 9.00
C TYR A 51 11.70 12.17 10.07
N SER A 52 10.41 11.95 10.35
CA SER A 52 9.66 12.69 11.36
C SER A 52 9.77 12.11 12.78
N GLY A 53 10.51 11.01 12.99
CA GLY A 53 10.62 10.34 14.29
C GLY A 53 9.33 9.63 14.74
N LEU A 54 8.39 9.39 13.83
CA LEU A 54 7.06 8.83 14.10
C LEU A 54 7.07 7.31 14.05
N TYR A 55 7.82 6.67 14.94
CA TYR A 55 8.06 5.21 14.88
C TYR A 55 6.81 4.34 15.04
N TYR A 56 5.81 4.75 15.83
CA TYR A 56 4.54 4.00 15.91
C TYR A 56 3.83 3.92 14.55
N PHE A 57 3.84 5.02 13.80
CA PHE A 57 3.26 5.05 12.46
C PHE A 57 4.11 4.28 11.45
N LEU A 58 5.44 4.29 11.60
CA LEU A 58 6.36 3.45 10.83
C LEU A 58 5.97 1.96 10.91
N PHE A 59 5.76 1.46 12.13
CA PHE A 59 5.35 0.07 12.33
C PHE A 59 3.94 -0.22 11.78
N ALA A 60 3.01 0.73 11.93
CA ALA A 60 1.67 0.60 11.35
C ALA A 60 1.73 0.50 9.81
N SER A 61 2.53 1.34 9.15
CA SER A 61 2.75 1.26 7.70
C SER A 61 3.49 -0.02 7.30
N GLY A 62 4.42 -0.51 8.12
CA GLY A 62 5.05 -1.83 7.94
C GLY A 62 4.05 -2.98 8.00
N PHE A 63 3.09 -2.94 8.94
CA PHE A 63 2.01 -3.94 9.01
C PHE A 63 1.17 -3.97 7.72
N TRP A 64 0.75 -2.80 7.24
CA TRP A 64 -0.01 -2.69 5.99
C TRP A 64 0.77 -3.19 4.77
N LEU A 65 2.07 -2.92 4.73
CA LEU A 65 2.96 -3.41 3.69
C LEU A 65 3.02 -4.94 3.67
N ILE A 66 3.32 -5.58 4.81
CA ILE A 66 3.40 -7.04 4.92
C ILE A 66 2.06 -7.70 4.58
N ASN A 67 0.96 -7.19 5.14
CA ASN A 67 -0.37 -7.73 4.88
C ASN A 67 -0.73 -7.65 3.39
N SER A 68 -0.35 -6.57 2.72
CA SER A 68 -0.61 -6.38 1.30
C SER A 68 0.18 -7.36 0.43
N PHE A 69 1.45 -7.64 0.78
CA PHE A 69 2.24 -8.67 0.12
C PHE A 69 1.63 -10.07 0.29
N ILE A 70 1.19 -10.42 1.51
CA ILE A 70 0.54 -11.70 1.78
C ILE A 70 -0.76 -11.84 1.00
N ALA A 71 -1.60 -10.80 0.98
CA ALA A 71 -2.85 -10.77 0.24
C ALA A 71 -2.60 -10.92 -1.28
N LEU A 72 -1.59 -10.23 -1.81
CA LEU A 72 -1.24 -10.32 -3.23
C LEU A 72 -0.73 -11.72 -3.60
N LYS A 73 0.09 -12.33 -2.74
CA LYS A 73 0.56 -13.72 -2.91
C LYS A 73 -0.61 -14.72 -2.91
N LYS A 74 -1.60 -14.53 -2.03
CA LYS A 74 -2.83 -15.36 -2.01
C LYS A 74 -3.63 -15.23 -3.30
N ILE A 75 -3.81 -14.00 -3.82
CA ILE A 75 -4.49 -13.76 -5.11
C ILE A 75 -3.75 -14.46 -6.25
N HIS A 76 -2.42 -14.35 -6.29
CA HIS A 76 -1.61 -14.98 -7.33
C HIS A 76 -1.71 -16.52 -7.28
N LYS A 77 -1.63 -17.11 -6.08
CA LYS A 77 -1.79 -18.56 -5.87
C LYS A 77 -3.18 -19.05 -6.29
N SER A 78 -4.24 -18.29 -5.97
CA SER A 78 -5.60 -18.64 -6.39
C SER A 78 -5.79 -18.57 -7.90
N LYS A 79 -5.14 -17.62 -8.59
CA LYS A 79 -5.19 -17.52 -10.05
C LYS A 79 -4.50 -18.73 -10.72
N ARG A 80 -3.36 -19.18 -10.18
CA ARG A 80 -2.61 -20.33 -10.69
C ARG A 80 -3.35 -21.68 -10.55
N ARG A 81 -4.26 -21.81 -9.58
CA ARG A 81 -5.07 -23.03 -9.37
C ARG A 81 -6.32 -23.12 -10.24
N LYS A 82 -6.70 -22.04 -10.92
CA LYS A 82 -7.89 -21.96 -11.79
C LYS A 82 -7.54 -22.09 -13.29
N ILE A 83 -6.26 -22.16 -13.60
CA ILE A 83 -5.70 -22.48 -14.93
C ILE A 83 -5.32 -23.96 -14.87
#